data_AF-A0A2V5SDX6-F1
#
_entry.id   AF-A0A2V5SDX6-F1
#
_cell.length_a   1.000
_cell.length_b   1.000
_cell.length_c   1.000
_cell.angle_alpha   90.00
_cell.angle_beta   90.00
_cell.angle_gamma   90.00
#
_symmetry.space_group_name_H-M   'P 1'
#
loop_
_entity.id
_entity.type
_entity.pdbx_description
1 polymer ?
#
loop_
_entity_poly.entity_id
_entity_poly.type
_entity_poly.pdbx_seq_one_letter_code
_entity_poly.pdbx_strand_id
1 'polypeptide(L)'
;MKLKFYGCRGSIPVCDAGFQQFGGNTTCFQITFTDTNSIAIIDAGTGLRNLGRDLRAIGHHQKQHIIAFSHFHWDHIQGFPFFAPA
;
A
#
# COMPACT_ATOMS: atom_id res chain seq x y z
N MET A 1 -9.90 7.94 -12.66
CA MET A 1 -8.87 7.09 -12.03
C MET A 1 -7.95 7.96 -11.18
N LYS A 2 -7.59 7.53 -9.96
CA LYS A 2 -6.63 8.21 -9.08
C LYS A 2 -5.58 7.21 -8.58
N LEU A 3 -4.34 7.67 -8.40
CA LEU A 3 -3.24 6.88 -7.86
C LEU A 3 -2.74 7.54 -6.57
N LYS A 4 -2.60 6.75 -5.49
CA LYS A 4 -2.00 7.19 -4.22
C LYS A 4 -0.82 6.29 -3.87
N PHE A 5 0.28 6.90 -3.48
CA PHE A 5 1.51 6.23 -3.09
C PHE A 5 1.55 6.06 -1.58
N TYR A 6 1.71 4.82 -1.10
CA TYR A 6 1.89 4.51 0.32
C TYR A 6 3.33 4.12 0.66
N GLY A 7 4.13 3.75 -0.35
CA GLY A 7 5.57 3.58 -0.25
C GLY A 7 6.22 3.64 -1.62
N CYS A 8 7.41 4.23 -1.67
CA CYS A 8 8.19 4.45 -2.90
C CYS A 8 9.66 4.02 -2.72
N ARG A 9 10.03 3.37 -1.60
CA ARG A 9 11.38 2.85 -1.41
C ARG A 9 11.53 1.43 -1.96
N GLY A 10 12.71 1.15 -2.46
CA GLY A 10 13.12 -0.19 -2.89
C GLY A 10 13.94 -0.88 -1.82
N SER A 11 13.90 -2.19 -1.80
CA SER A 11 14.68 -3.13 -1.00
C SER A 11 14.48 -3.07 0.51
N ILE A 12 14.63 -1.91 1.15
CA ILE A 12 14.65 -1.78 2.62
C ILE A 12 13.85 -0.54 3.04
N PRO A 13 12.93 -0.66 4.02
CA PRO A 13 12.28 0.51 4.60
C PRO A 13 13.27 1.32 5.45
N VAL A 14 13.15 2.65 5.43
CA VAL A 14 14.09 3.54 6.14
C VAL A 14 13.35 4.45 7.11
N CYS A 15 13.75 4.50 8.37
CA CYS A 15 13.16 5.36 9.39
C CYS A 15 14.09 6.49 9.84
N ASP A 16 14.76 7.14 8.87
CA ASP A 16 15.72 8.22 9.13
C ASP A 16 15.10 9.62 8.85
N ALA A 17 15.55 10.62 9.59
CA ALA A 17 15.04 12.00 9.53
C ALA A 17 15.20 12.62 8.13
N GLY A 18 16.27 12.28 7.41
CA GLY A 18 16.54 12.77 6.06
C GLY A 18 15.53 12.30 5.00
N PHE A 19 14.68 11.30 5.31
CA PHE A 19 13.72 10.73 4.37
C PHE A 19 12.25 11.01 4.71
N GLN A 20 11.97 11.92 5.66
CA GLN A 20 10.60 12.20 6.10
C GLN A 20 9.73 12.88 5.03
N GLN A 21 10.32 13.64 4.09
CA GLN A 21 9.55 14.36 3.06
C GLN A 21 8.66 13.43 2.22
N PHE A 22 9.18 12.25 1.85
CA PHE A 22 8.47 11.26 1.03
C PHE A 22 8.17 9.95 1.77
N GLY A 23 8.68 9.82 2.99
CA GLY A 23 8.52 8.64 3.83
C GLY A 23 9.48 7.49 3.50
N GLY A 24 9.41 6.48 4.35
CA GLY A 24 10.34 5.36 4.40
C GLY A 24 9.82 4.02 3.92
N ASN A 25 8.54 3.95 3.51
CA ASN A 25 7.90 2.68 3.21
C ASN A 25 8.33 2.09 1.87
N THR A 26 8.42 0.76 1.81
CA THR A 26 8.62 0.04 0.55
C THR A 26 7.36 0.03 -0.30
N THR A 27 7.54 -0.19 -1.60
CA THR A 27 6.52 -0.13 -2.67
C THR A 27 5.12 -0.60 -2.26
N CYS A 28 4.15 0.30 -2.40
CA CYS A 28 2.73 -0.01 -2.25
C CYS A 28 1.91 1.15 -2.85
N PHE A 29 1.04 0.83 -3.81
CA PHE A 29 0.21 1.81 -4.49
C PHE A 29 -1.26 1.45 -4.43
N GLN A 30 -2.11 2.47 -4.28
CA GLN A 30 -3.55 2.35 -4.35
C GLN A 30 -4.02 2.98 -5.67
N ILE A 31 -4.69 2.19 -6.49
CA ILE A 31 -5.44 2.67 -7.66
C ILE A 31 -6.90 2.75 -7.26
N THR A 32 -7.51 3.93 -7.39
CA THR A 32 -8.95 4.14 -7.19
C THR A 32 -9.64 4.35 -8.53
N PHE A 33 -10.59 3.46 -8.83
CA PHE A 33 -11.51 3.54 -9.95
C PHE A 33 -12.73 4.34 -9.49
N THR A 34 -12.78 5.62 -9.89
CA THR A 34 -13.72 6.62 -9.37
C THR A 34 -15.17 6.39 -9.78
N ASP A 35 -15.39 5.72 -10.90
CA ASP A 35 -16.68 5.30 -11.45
C ASP A 35 -17.34 4.18 -10.64
N THR A 36 -16.55 3.23 -10.17
CA THR A 36 -17.02 2.07 -9.39
C THR A 36 -16.78 2.21 -7.89
N ASN A 37 -16.08 3.28 -7.48
CA ASN A 37 -15.51 3.44 -6.15
C ASN A 37 -14.73 2.18 -5.70
N SER A 38 -14.06 1.48 -6.61
CA SER A 38 -13.28 0.28 -6.30
C SER A 38 -11.80 0.59 -6.22
N ILE A 39 -11.08 -0.24 -5.46
CA ILE A 39 -9.65 -0.10 -5.23
C ILE A 39 -8.92 -1.36 -5.69
N ALA A 40 -7.83 -1.15 -6.41
CA ALA A 40 -6.79 -2.16 -6.63
C ALA A 40 -5.50 -1.72 -5.93
N ILE A 41 -4.74 -2.68 -5.45
CA ILE A 41 -3.45 -2.47 -4.78
C ILE A 41 -2.36 -3.05 -5.66
N ILE A 42 -1.27 -2.32 -5.83
CA ILE A 42 -0.06 -2.79 -6.50
C ILE A 42 1.05 -2.90 -5.45
N ASP A 43 1.60 -4.10 -5.34
CA ASP A 43 2.55 -4.54 -4.32
C ASP A 43 2.06 -4.40 -2.86
N ALA A 44 2.57 -5.28 -2.00
CA ALA A 44 2.30 -5.36 -0.57
C ALA A 44 3.56 -5.08 0.26
N GLY A 45 4.35 -4.07 -0.12
CA GLY A 45 5.47 -3.60 0.70
C GLY A 45 5.00 -2.97 2.03
N THR A 46 5.93 -2.41 2.82
CA THR A 46 5.60 -1.90 4.16
C THR A 46 4.56 -0.77 4.15
N GLY A 47 4.38 -0.10 3.02
CA GLY A 47 3.31 0.90 2.83
C GLY A 47 1.90 0.33 3.00
N LEU A 48 1.71 -0.97 2.78
CA LEU A 48 0.39 -1.63 2.84
C LEU A 48 -0.27 -1.50 4.22
N ARG A 49 0.52 -1.47 5.30
CA ARG A 49 0.02 -1.25 6.67
C ARG A 49 -0.71 0.08 6.80
N ASN A 50 -0.15 1.14 6.22
CA ASN A 50 -0.78 2.47 6.24
C ASN A 50 -2.01 2.53 5.33
N LEU A 51 -1.96 1.86 4.17
CA LEU A 51 -3.10 1.72 3.27
C LEU A 51 -4.28 1.06 4.00
N GLY A 52 -4.07 -0.08 4.65
CA GLY A 52 -5.12 -0.77 5.41
C GLY A 52 -5.72 0.09 6.53
N ARG A 53 -4.88 0.86 7.24
CA ARG A 53 -5.35 1.82 8.26
C ARG A 53 -6.25 2.89 7.66
N ASP A 54 -5.83 3.50 6.54
CA ASP A 54 -6.58 4.56 5.87
C ASP A 54 -7.93 4.03 5.34
N LEU A 55 -7.97 2.83 4.73
CA LEU A 55 -9.21 2.21 4.28
C LEU A 55 -10.20 1.94 5.42
N ARG A 56 -9.71 1.46 6.57
CA ARG A 56 -10.55 1.28 7.76
C ARG A 56 -11.07 2.62 8.28
N ALA A 57 -10.22 3.65 8.34
CA ALA A 57 -10.59 4.95 8.87
C ALA A 57 -11.74 5.62 8.08
N ILE A 58 -11.79 5.39 6.77
CA ILE A 58 -12.88 5.89 5.90
C ILE A 58 -14.06 4.91 5.76
N GLY A 59 -14.02 3.75 6.43
CA GLY A 59 -15.05 2.71 6.30
C GLY A 59 -15.18 2.16 4.87
N HIS A 60 -14.06 2.06 4.13
CA HIS A 60 -14.10 1.56 2.76
C HIS A 60 -14.38 0.05 2.73
N HIS A 61 -15.36 -0.34 1.92
CA HIS A 61 -15.72 -1.73 1.72
C HIS A 61 -15.95 -2.03 0.23
N GLN A 62 -15.48 -3.19 -0.21
CA GLN A 62 -15.72 -3.71 -1.56
C GLN A 62 -15.78 -5.25 -1.50
N LYS A 63 -16.57 -5.87 -2.38
CA LYS A 63 -16.75 -7.34 -2.38
C LYS A 63 -15.51 -8.09 -2.87
N GLN A 64 -14.79 -7.52 -3.84
CA GLN A 64 -13.62 -8.11 -4.46
C GLN A 64 -12.40 -7.26 -4.14
N HIS A 65 -11.35 -7.89 -3.64
CA HIS A 65 -10.06 -7.24 -3.39
C HIS A 65 -9.05 -7.73 -4.42
N ILE A 66 -8.35 -6.78 -5.05
CA ILE A 66 -7.30 -7.06 -6.02
C ILE A 66 -6.00 -6.54 -5.45
N ILE A 67 -5.03 -7.44 -5.30
CA ILE A 67 -3.64 -7.13 -5.00
C ILE A 67 -2.82 -7.75 -6.13
N ALA A 68 -2.16 -6.92 -6.93
CA ALA A 68 -1.26 -7.36 -7.97
C ALA A 68 0.19 -7.16 -7.52
N PHE A 69 1.02 -8.18 -7.74
CA PHE A 69 2.44 -8.12 -7.43
C PHE A 69 3.23 -7.94 -8.71
N SER A 70 4.16 -6.98 -8.72
CA SER A 70 5.10 -6.83 -9.84
C SER A 70 6.08 -8.00 -9.89
N HIS A 71 6.56 -8.45 -8.72
CA HIS A 71 7.39 -9.63 -8.50
C HIS A 71 7.41 -9.97 -6.99
N PHE A 72 8.18 -10.99 -6.59
CA PHE A 72 8.14 -11.55 -5.23
C PHE A 72 9.43 -11.30 -4.42
N HIS A 73 10.09 -10.16 -4.63
CA HIS A 73 11.11 -9.74 -3.66
C HIS A 73 10.46 -9.34 -2.34
N TRP A 74 11.22 -9.48 -1.25
CA TRP A 74 10.71 -9.30 0.11
C TRP A 74 10.07 -7.93 0.33
N ASP A 75 10.65 -6.87 -0.23
CA ASP A 75 10.16 -5.51 -0.12
C ASP A 75 8.82 -5.24 -0.83
N HIS A 76 8.37 -6.17 -1.69
CA HIS A 76 7.07 -6.14 -2.35
C HIS A 76 6.00 -6.97 -1.63
N ILE A 77 6.35 -7.79 -0.64
CA ILE A 77 5.41 -8.70 0.04
C ILE A 77 5.39 -8.57 1.57
N GLN A 78 6.43 -8.00 2.18
CA GLN A 78 6.64 -7.98 3.63
C GLN A 78 5.57 -7.24 4.44
N GLY A 79 4.78 -6.36 3.81
CA GLY A 79 3.68 -5.65 4.46
C GLY A 79 2.39 -6.46 4.53
N PHE A 80 2.26 -7.56 3.78
CA PHE A 80 1.05 -8.37 3.70
C PHE A 80 0.55 -8.88 5.08
N PRO A 81 1.41 -9.39 5.98
CA PRO A 81 0.97 -9.84 7.31
C PRO A 81 0.41 -8.74 8.21
N PHE A 82 0.59 -7.46 7.85
CA PHE A 82 0.16 -6.30 8.64
C PHE A 82 -0.98 -5.52 7.97
N PHE A 83 -1.63 -6.12 6.96
CA PHE A 83 -2.82 -5.57 6.35
C PHE A 83 -4.05 -5.87 7.22
N ALA A 84 -4.82 -4.83 7.53
CA ALA A 84 -6.04 -4.95 8.33
C ALA A 84 -6.96 -6.07 7.80
N PRO A 85 -7.59 -6.90 8.66
CA PRO A 85 -7.71 -6.75 10.12
C PRO A 85 -6.62 -7.45 10.94
N ALA A 86 -5.51 -7.88 10.33
CA ALA A 86 -4.40 -8.51 11.03
C ALA A 86 -3.89 -7.67 12.23
#